data_AF-A0A1M7ZGY2-F1
#
_entry.id   AF-A0A1M7ZGY2-F1
#
_cell.length_a   1.000
_cell.length_b   1.000
_cell.length_c   1.000
_cell.angle_alpha   90.00
_cell.angle_beta   90.00
_cell.angle_gamma   90.00
#
_symmetry.space_group_name_H-M   'P 1'
#
loop_
_entity.id
_entity.type
_entity.pdbx_description
1 polymer ?
#
loop_
_entity_poly.entity_id
_entity_poly.type
_entity_poly.pdbx_seq_one_letter_code
_entity_poly.pdbx_strand_id
1 'polypeptide(L)'
;MSEAPGTGDDADPSGVAAGRTGAGSRTARVPKIAQSQIAQSQTAQSPVTQAQIAQPHAGAAGQPPLQAETAANARTVIAFDRRELDAILRIYGRMVAAGEWRDYAIDFRADEAVFSIFRRTSEMPLYRIVKNPKLARKQGAYSVMAPGGMILKRGQDLARVLSVLEPKRTLHLVGG
;
A
#
# COMPACT_ATOMS: atom_id res chain seq x y z
N MET A 1 62.47 -9.43 -45.45
CA MET A 1 62.85 -8.29 -46.29
C MET A 1 61.72 -8.14 -47.30
N SER A 2 60.75 -7.28 -47.01
CA SER A 2 60.73 -5.82 -47.24
C SER A 2 59.95 -5.54 -48.52
N GLU A 3 58.73 -5.05 -48.39
CA GLU A 3 58.32 -3.74 -48.90
C GLU A 3 56.81 -3.54 -48.72
N ALA A 4 56.47 -2.35 -48.21
CA ALA A 4 55.12 -1.81 -48.16
C ALA A 4 54.72 -1.26 -49.54
N PRO A 5 53.42 -1.14 -49.79
CA PRO A 5 52.88 0.18 -50.13
C PRO A 5 51.53 0.38 -49.41
N GLY A 6 50.98 1.56 -49.20
CA GLY A 6 51.29 2.91 -49.66
C GLY A 6 50.11 3.77 -49.22
N THR A 7 50.42 4.95 -48.73
CA THR A 7 49.53 6.01 -48.25
C THR A 7 48.60 6.53 -49.35
N GLY A 8 47.33 6.77 -49.01
CA GLY A 8 46.41 7.68 -49.72
C GLY A 8 45.40 8.21 -48.70
N ASP A 9 45.54 9.47 -48.29
CA ASP A 9 44.75 10.62 -48.80
C ASP A 9 43.39 10.68 -48.06
N ASP A 10 43.27 11.33 -46.90
CA ASP A 10 43.28 12.78 -46.65
C ASP A 10 42.15 13.52 -47.39
N ALA A 11 40.98 13.65 -46.74
CA ALA A 11 40.08 14.79 -46.91
C ALA A 11 38.94 14.78 -45.87
N ASP A 12 39.02 15.77 -44.98
CA ASP A 12 38.08 16.26 -43.97
C ASP A 12 36.81 16.91 -44.63
N PRO A 13 35.90 17.64 -43.93
CA PRO A 13 34.45 17.44 -43.93
C PRO A 13 33.75 18.75 -44.39
N SER A 14 32.46 18.88 -44.05
CA SER A 14 31.70 20.13 -43.94
C SER A 14 30.80 20.56 -45.11
N GLY A 15 29.53 20.73 -44.74
CA GLY A 15 28.60 21.70 -45.30
C GLY A 15 27.78 21.21 -46.49
N VAL A 16 26.49 21.50 -46.65
CA VAL A 16 25.63 22.54 -46.07
C VAL A 16 24.19 22.31 -46.54
N ALA A 17 23.22 22.74 -45.70
CA ALA A 17 21.92 23.33 -46.06
C ALA A 17 20.86 22.44 -46.76
N ALA A 18 19.55 22.65 -46.69
CA ALA A 18 18.63 23.48 -45.90
C ALA A 18 17.19 23.11 -46.38
N GLY A 19 16.16 23.36 -45.57
CA GLY A 19 14.75 23.38 -46.02
C GLY A 19 13.79 22.72 -45.03
N ARG A 20 13.33 23.39 -43.96
CA ARG A 20 12.25 24.41 -43.91
C ARG A 20 10.83 23.83 -43.74
N THR A 21 10.22 24.16 -42.59
CA THR A 21 8.80 24.55 -42.34
C THR A 21 7.65 23.61 -42.76
N GLY A 22 6.59 23.37 -41.98
CA GLY A 22 6.17 23.96 -40.70
C GLY A 22 4.78 23.48 -40.24
N ALA A 23 4.45 23.87 -39.02
CA ALA A 23 3.13 24.26 -38.50
C ALA A 23 1.94 23.27 -38.56
N GLY A 24 1.50 22.86 -37.36
CA GLY A 24 0.22 22.21 -37.12
C GLY A 24 -0.19 22.31 -35.65
N SER A 25 -0.30 23.54 -35.15
CA SER A 25 -0.89 23.86 -33.84
C SER A 25 -2.36 23.43 -33.80
N ARG A 26 -2.75 22.59 -32.85
CA ARG A 26 -4.16 22.47 -32.43
C ARG A 26 -4.29 22.53 -30.92
N THR A 27 -4.57 23.74 -30.50
CA THR A 27 -5.07 24.20 -29.21
C THR A 27 -6.37 23.49 -28.82
N ALA A 28 -6.42 23.10 -27.54
CA ALA A 28 -7.56 23.03 -26.62
C ALA A 28 -8.89 22.39 -27.05
N ARG A 29 -9.37 21.45 -26.22
CA ARG A 29 -10.59 21.71 -25.43
C ARG A 29 -10.71 20.78 -24.22
N VAL A 30 -10.67 21.40 -23.05
CA VAL A 30 -11.24 20.90 -21.80
C VAL A 30 -12.77 21.05 -21.89
N PRO A 31 -13.57 20.02 -21.62
CA PRO A 31 -14.93 20.24 -21.13
C PRO A 31 -14.92 20.23 -19.60
N LYS A 32 -15.25 21.39 -19.04
CA LYS A 32 -15.54 21.65 -17.63
C LYS A 32 -17.05 21.45 -17.42
N ILE A 33 -17.39 20.85 -16.28
CA ILE A 33 -18.61 20.94 -15.44
C ILE A 33 -20.02 20.57 -15.98
N ALA A 34 -20.61 19.58 -15.31
CA ALA A 34 -21.91 19.63 -14.61
C ALA A 34 -21.84 18.51 -13.55
N GLN A 35 -21.90 18.66 -12.22
CA GLN A 35 -22.70 19.45 -11.27
C GLN A 35 -24.20 19.16 -11.34
N SER A 36 -24.63 18.13 -10.60
CA SER A 36 -25.96 17.89 -9.97
C SER A 36 -26.06 16.38 -9.67
N GLN A 37 -26.55 15.84 -8.55
CA GLN A 37 -27.31 16.35 -7.42
C GLN A 37 -27.13 15.35 -6.26
N ILE A 38 -26.75 15.87 -5.09
CA ILE A 38 -27.45 15.71 -3.80
C ILE A 38 -28.49 14.57 -3.69
N ALA A 39 -28.14 13.53 -2.95
CA ALA A 39 -29.10 12.81 -2.12
C ALA A 39 -28.55 12.78 -0.69
N GLN A 40 -28.99 13.79 0.08
CA GLN A 40 -28.92 13.79 1.52
C GLN A 40 -29.90 12.74 2.05
N SER A 41 -29.45 11.94 3.01
CA SER A 41 -30.22 11.34 4.11
C SER A 41 -29.16 10.71 5.03
N GLN A 42 -28.65 11.34 6.11
CA GLN A 42 -29.39 11.75 7.31
C GLN A 42 -30.52 10.73 7.56
N THR A 43 -30.46 9.81 8.51
CA THR A 43 -30.25 9.98 9.95
C THR A 43 -30.39 8.60 10.57
N ALA A 44 -29.47 8.20 11.45
CA ALA A 44 -29.78 7.31 12.57
C ALA A 44 -28.71 7.50 13.65
N GLN A 45 -28.73 8.68 14.26
CA GLN A 45 -28.21 8.85 15.61
C GLN A 45 -29.14 8.04 16.52
N SER A 46 -28.70 6.88 16.97
CA SER A 46 -29.40 6.16 18.03
C SER A 46 -29.32 6.99 19.31
N PRO A 47 -30.45 7.35 19.94
CA PRO A 47 -30.42 8.05 21.20
C PRO A 47 -29.79 7.15 22.26
N VAL A 48 -28.75 7.69 22.90
CA VAL A 48 -28.26 7.27 24.20
C VAL A 48 -29.43 7.33 25.19
N THR A 49 -30.12 6.22 25.39
CA THR A 49 -31.06 6.08 26.50
C THR A 49 -30.26 5.97 27.79
N GLN A 50 -30.22 7.12 28.44
CA GLN A 50 -29.85 7.37 29.81
C GLN A 50 -30.40 6.27 30.75
N ALA A 51 -29.48 5.65 31.48
CA ALA A 51 -29.76 4.74 32.57
C ALA A 51 -30.65 5.45 33.61
N GLN A 52 -31.87 4.93 33.80
CA GLN A 52 -32.67 5.18 34.99
C GLN A 52 -32.58 3.97 35.92
N ILE A 53 -32.25 4.29 37.16
CA ILE A 53 -32.00 3.40 38.28
C ILE A 53 -33.28 3.44 39.13
N ALA A 54 -34.04 2.34 39.24
CA ALA A 54 -34.94 2.06 40.37
C ALA A 54 -35.61 0.66 40.26
N GLN A 55 -35.00 -0.32 40.95
CA GLN A 55 -35.56 -1.42 41.77
C GLN A 55 -36.90 -2.10 41.40
N PRO A 56 -36.93 -3.44 41.24
CA PRO A 56 -38.16 -4.24 41.36
C PRO A 56 -38.36 -4.79 42.78
N HIS A 57 -39.55 -4.60 43.35
CA HIS A 57 -39.98 -5.32 44.55
C HIS A 57 -40.68 -6.64 44.20
N ALA A 58 -40.27 -7.70 44.89
CA ALA A 58 -40.98 -8.93 45.27
C ALA A 58 -41.80 -9.71 44.22
N GLY A 59 -41.40 -10.96 43.98
CA GLY A 59 -42.26 -11.99 43.40
C GLY A 59 -41.52 -13.29 43.15
N ALA A 60 -41.86 -14.31 43.92
CA ALA A 60 -41.26 -15.64 43.91
C ALA A 60 -41.51 -16.43 42.61
N ALA A 61 -40.55 -17.28 42.23
CA ALA A 61 -40.70 -18.65 41.69
C ALA A 61 -39.49 -18.99 40.82
N GLY A 62 -38.77 -20.06 41.16
CA GLY A 62 -37.58 -20.49 40.45
C GLY A 62 -37.87 -21.09 39.07
N GLN A 63 -36.86 -21.06 38.19
CA GLN A 63 -36.60 -21.96 37.05
C GLN A 63 -35.35 -21.50 36.27
N PRO A 64 -34.70 -22.40 35.52
CA PRO A 64 -33.32 -22.90 35.69
C PRO A 64 -32.20 -21.94 35.18
N PRO A 65 -30.91 -22.23 35.47
CA PRO A 65 -29.82 -21.49 34.84
C PRO A 65 -29.86 -21.77 33.33
N LEU A 66 -30.21 -20.74 32.56
CA LEU A 66 -29.89 -20.66 31.13
C LEU A 66 -28.38 -20.76 31.02
N GLN A 67 -27.91 -21.97 30.73
CA GLN A 67 -26.52 -22.26 30.45
C GLN A 67 -26.08 -21.36 29.31
N ALA A 68 -24.99 -20.65 29.53
CA ALA A 68 -24.41 -19.70 28.62
C ALA A 68 -24.09 -20.35 27.27
N GLU A 69 -25.02 -20.27 26.32
CA GLU A 69 -24.74 -20.39 24.89
C GLU A 69 -24.04 -19.11 24.41
N THR A 70 -22.83 -18.86 24.92
CA THR A 70 -21.90 -17.85 24.37
C THR A 70 -20.49 -18.41 24.25
N ALA A 71 -20.38 -19.71 23.98
CA ALA A 71 -19.17 -20.30 23.40
C ALA A 71 -19.28 -20.37 21.87
N ALA A 72 -19.79 -19.32 21.22
CA ALA A 72 -19.91 -19.26 19.77
C ALA A 72 -18.64 -18.65 19.16
N ASN A 73 -17.64 -19.52 18.94
CA ASN A 73 -16.60 -19.39 17.94
C ASN A 73 -15.76 -18.08 17.99
N ALA A 74 -14.70 -18.09 18.81
CA ALA A 74 -13.63 -17.11 18.70
C ALA A 74 -12.93 -17.27 17.34
N ARG A 75 -13.51 -16.64 16.31
CA ARG A 75 -12.95 -16.56 14.97
C ARG A 75 -11.54 -16.02 15.13
N THR A 76 -10.52 -16.85 14.87
CA THR A 76 -9.12 -16.45 15.03
C THR A 76 -8.84 -15.34 14.03
N VAL A 77 -8.85 -14.09 14.48
CA VAL A 77 -8.54 -12.93 13.65
C VAL A 77 -7.08 -13.01 13.25
N ILE A 78 -6.80 -13.05 11.95
CA ILE A 78 -5.42 -12.95 11.47
C ILE A 78 -5.01 -11.50 11.55
N ALA A 79 -4.03 -11.22 12.41
CA ALA A 79 -3.50 -9.88 12.64
C ALA A 79 -1.97 -9.89 12.66
N PHE A 80 -1.39 -8.70 12.51
CA PHE A 80 0.03 -8.49 12.76
C PHE A 80 0.30 -8.51 14.26
N ASP A 81 1.36 -9.20 14.68
CA ASP A 81 1.81 -9.12 16.07
C ASP A 81 2.54 -7.80 16.34
N ARG A 82 2.87 -7.54 17.61
CA ARG A 82 3.55 -6.31 18.01
C ARG A 82 4.89 -6.10 17.30
N ARG A 83 5.72 -7.15 17.21
CA ARG A 83 7.06 -7.06 16.59
C ARG A 83 6.96 -6.85 15.09
N GLU A 84 5.97 -7.47 14.46
CA GLU A 84 5.68 -7.30 13.05
C GLU A 84 5.22 -5.87 12.75
N LEU A 85 4.29 -5.35 13.57
CA LEU A 85 3.82 -3.99 13.45
C LEU A 85 4.95 -2.98 13.68
N ASP A 86 5.79 -3.19 14.69
CA ASP A 86 6.98 -2.36 14.94
C ASP A 86 7.91 -2.33 13.72
N ALA A 87 8.14 -3.46 13.06
CA ALA A 87 8.98 -3.53 11.86
C ALA A 87 8.37 -2.75 10.68
N ILE A 88 7.06 -2.89 10.46
CA ILE A 88 6.33 -2.16 9.41
C ILE A 88 6.37 -0.64 9.70
N LEU A 89 6.05 -0.24 10.94
CA LEU A 89 6.01 1.15 11.35
C LEU A 89 7.38 1.83 11.31
N ARG A 90 8.48 1.10 11.56
CA ARG A 90 9.84 1.62 11.41
C ARG A 90 10.15 2.07 9.98
N ILE A 91 9.73 1.29 8.98
CA ILE A 91 9.91 1.67 7.57
C ILE A 91 8.95 2.78 7.20
N TYR A 92 7.69 2.67 7.64
CA TYR A 92 6.68 3.70 7.42
C TYR A 92 7.15 5.07 7.92
N GLY A 93 7.64 5.17 9.14
CA GLY A 93 8.17 6.42 9.70
C GLY A 93 9.32 7.01 8.88
N ARG A 94 10.24 6.18 8.36
CA ARG A 94 11.33 6.65 7.48
C ARG A 94 10.79 7.20 6.15
N MET A 95 9.82 6.53 5.55
CA MET A 95 9.24 6.95 4.27
C MET A 95 8.32 8.17 4.42
N VAL A 96 7.65 8.33 5.56
CA VAL A 96 6.94 9.56 5.93
C VAL A 96 7.92 10.71 6.10
N ALA A 97 9.05 10.49 6.78
CA ALA A 97 10.10 11.50 6.92
C ALA A 97 10.72 11.91 5.58
N ALA A 98 10.80 10.98 4.62
CA ALA A 98 11.21 11.25 3.24
C ALA A 98 10.11 11.95 2.40
N GLY A 99 8.89 12.10 2.91
CA GLY A 99 7.75 12.70 2.21
C GLY A 99 7.10 11.79 1.16
N GLU A 100 7.52 10.52 1.10
CA GLU A 100 7.06 9.53 0.13
C GLU A 100 5.68 8.98 0.52
N TRP A 101 5.44 8.72 1.80
CA TRP A 101 4.19 8.12 2.29
C TRP A 101 3.42 9.10 3.17
N ARG A 102 2.08 9.00 3.18
CA ARG A 102 1.23 9.95 3.91
C ARG A 102 0.13 9.31 4.73
N ASP A 103 -0.36 8.15 4.32
CA ASP A 103 -1.52 7.51 4.95
C ASP A 103 -1.38 5.99 4.89
N TYR A 104 -2.09 5.29 5.77
CA TYR A 104 -2.12 3.83 5.85
C TYR A 104 -3.47 3.31 6.29
N ALA A 105 -3.80 2.09 5.87
CA ALA A 105 -4.96 1.35 6.36
C ALA A 105 -4.52 -0.06 6.79
N ILE A 106 -5.19 -0.61 7.81
CA ILE A 106 -4.96 -1.97 8.27
C ILE A 106 -6.29 -2.72 8.19
N ASP A 107 -6.32 -3.75 7.37
CA ASP A 107 -7.49 -4.60 7.16
C ASP A 107 -7.23 -5.98 7.76
N PHE A 108 -8.11 -6.41 8.66
CA PHE A 108 -8.10 -7.75 9.22
C PHE A 108 -9.18 -8.59 8.56
N ARG A 109 -8.77 -9.59 7.78
CA ARG A 109 -9.68 -10.51 7.09
C ARG A 109 -9.64 -11.89 7.75
N ALA A 110 -10.57 -12.76 7.36
CA ALA A 110 -10.64 -14.11 7.90
C ALA A 110 -9.38 -14.95 7.60
N ASP A 111 -8.71 -14.68 6.49
CA ASP A 111 -7.58 -15.48 6.00
C ASP A 111 -6.24 -14.74 6.00
N GLU A 112 -6.27 -13.41 6.10
CA GLU A 112 -5.09 -12.57 5.94
C GLU A 112 -5.22 -11.24 6.68
N ALA A 113 -4.09 -10.68 7.08
CA ALA A 113 -3.98 -9.29 7.52
C ALA A 113 -3.28 -8.48 6.42
N VAL A 114 -3.79 -7.29 6.12
CA VAL A 114 -3.25 -6.41 5.08
C VAL A 114 -2.92 -5.05 5.68
N PHE A 115 -1.71 -4.58 5.45
CA PHE A 115 -1.29 -3.21 5.72
C PHE A 115 -1.11 -2.50 4.38
N SER A 116 -2.02 -1.57 4.09
CA SER A 116 -2.08 -0.80 2.85
C SER A 116 -1.43 0.56 3.05
N ILE A 117 -0.50 0.93 2.17
CA ILE A 117 0.26 2.19 2.22
C ILE A 117 -0.17 3.11 1.10
N PHE A 118 -0.44 4.38 1.41
CA PHE A 118 -0.94 5.35 0.45
C PHE A 118 -0.05 6.60 0.36
N ARG A 119 0.10 7.11 -0.87
CA ARG A 119 0.72 8.41 -1.14
C ARG A 119 -0.23 9.56 -0.91
N ARG A 120 -1.53 9.35 -1.17
CA ARG A 120 -2.64 10.27 -0.94
C ARG A 120 -3.90 9.47 -0.63
N THR A 121 -4.80 10.02 0.19
CA THR A 121 -6.03 9.37 0.70
C THR A 121 -7.05 8.95 -0.38
N SER A 122 -6.87 9.34 -1.66
CA SER A 122 -7.79 8.99 -2.75
C SER A 122 -7.15 8.22 -3.91
N GLU A 123 -5.91 7.75 -3.75
CA GLU A 123 -5.19 7.00 -4.79
C GLU A 123 -5.12 5.50 -4.47
N MET A 124 -4.83 4.68 -5.49
CA MET A 124 -4.56 3.26 -5.33
C MET A 124 -3.39 3.07 -4.33
N PRO A 125 -3.46 2.09 -3.41
CA PRO A 125 -2.37 1.85 -2.47
C PRO A 125 -1.08 1.58 -3.23
N LEU A 126 0.00 2.24 -2.83
CA LEU A 126 1.33 2.06 -3.39
C LEU A 126 1.85 0.66 -3.13
N TYR A 127 1.69 0.22 -1.88
CA TYR A 127 2.18 -1.06 -1.44
C TYR A 127 1.18 -1.68 -0.49
N ARG A 128 1.10 -3.01 -0.53
CA ARG A 128 0.32 -3.80 0.43
C ARG A 128 1.22 -4.85 1.03
N ILE A 129 1.35 -4.84 2.35
CA ILE A 129 2.04 -5.89 3.10
C ILE A 129 0.96 -6.85 3.58
N VAL A 130 1.03 -8.10 3.14
CA VAL A 130 0.04 -9.13 3.43
C VAL A 130 0.66 -10.20 4.30
N LYS A 131 -0.02 -10.56 5.39
CA LYS A 131 0.26 -11.72 6.23
C LYS A 131 -0.81 -12.79 5.97
N ASN A 132 -0.40 -13.93 5.45
CA ASN A 132 -1.25 -15.10 5.22
C ASN A 132 -0.62 -16.34 5.88
N PRO A 133 -1.08 -16.73 7.08
CA PRO A 133 -0.51 -17.86 7.83
C PRO A 133 -0.75 -19.21 7.14
N LYS A 134 -1.76 -19.34 6.27
CA LYS A 134 -1.99 -20.58 5.50
C LYS A 134 -0.85 -20.86 4.52
N LEU A 135 -0.21 -19.81 4.00
CA LEU A 135 0.95 -19.93 3.11
C LEU A 135 2.29 -20.06 3.87
N ALA A 136 2.28 -19.92 5.20
CA ALA A 136 3.48 -20.03 6.04
C ALA A 136 4.17 -21.39 5.93
N ARG A 137 3.48 -22.48 5.59
CA ARG A 137 4.12 -23.79 5.41
C ARG A 137 4.63 -24.07 4.00
N LYS A 138 4.27 -23.24 3.02
CA LYS A 138 4.58 -23.49 1.59
C LYS A 138 5.51 -22.45 1.00
N GLN A 139 5.13 -21.17 1.07
CA GLN A 139 5.77 -20.10 0.30
C GLN A 139 6.24 -18.93 1.18
N GLY A 140 5.80 -18.87 2.44
CA GLY A 140 6.06 -17.74 3.32
C GLY A 140 4.78 -17.08 3.80
N ALA A 141 4.74 -16.71 5.08
CA ALA A 141 3.60 -16.03 5.66
C ALA A 141 3.44 -14.59 5.16
N TYR A 142 4.52 -13.95 4.68
CA TYR A 142 4.52 -12.52 4.34
C TYR A 142 4.74 -12.28 2.86
N SER A 143 4.06 -11.27 2.32
CA SER A 143 4.35 -10.75 0.98
C SER A 143 4.13 -9.25 0.88
N VAL A 144 4.90 -8.60 0.01
CA VAL A 144 4.71 -7.21 -0.40
C VAL A 144 4.18 -7.20 -1.82
N MET A 145 3.13 -6.45 -2.07
CA MET A 145 2.51 -6.26 -3.37
C MET A 145 2.60 -4.81 -3.81
N ALA A 146 2.81 -4.60 -5.11
CA ALA A 146 2.73 -3.31 -5.78
C ALA A 146 1.28 -2.95 -6.14
N PRO A 147 1.03 -1.74 -6.70
CA PRO A 147 -0.27 -1.40 -7.27
C PRO A 147 -0.60 -2.41 -8.39
N GLY A 148 -1.87 -2.76 -8.52
CA GLY A 148 -2.30 -3.78 -9.51
C GLY A 148 -2.05 -5.23 -9.09
N GLY A 149 -1.51 -5.50 -7.89
CA GLY A 149 -1.45 -6.86 -7.32
C GLY A 149 -0.20 -7.66 -7.68
N MET A 150 0.79 -7.06 -8.33
CA MET A 150 2.10 -7.69 -8.55
C MET A 150 2.81 -7.94 -7.23
N ILE A 151 3.26 -9.18 -6.98
CA ILE A 151 4.04 -9.51 -5.78
C ILE A 151 5.50 -9.11 -6.01
N LEU A 152 6.00 -8.17 -5.20
CA LEU A 152 7.39 -7.72 -5.25
C LEU A 152 8.32 -8.68 -4.52
N LYS A 153 7.86 -9.19 -3.37
CA LYS A 153 8.60 -10.17 -2.57
C LYS A 153 7.67 -10.99 -1.70
N ARG A 154 8.08 -12.23 -1.43
CA ARG A 154 7.41 -13.17 -0.52
C ARG A 154 8.45 -13.94 0.30
N GLY A 155 8.12 -14.29 1.55
CA GLY A 155 9.01 -15.04 2.43
C GLY A 155 8.46 -15.28 3.83
N GLN A 156 9.22 -16.04 4.63
CA GLN A 156 8.92 -16.33 6.03
C GLN A 156 9.32 -15.20 6.98
N ASP A 157 10.33 -14.43 6.60
CA ASP A 157 10.87 -13.36 7.42
C ASP A 157 10.33 -12.01 6.94
N LEU A 158 9.61 -11.32 7.82
CA LEU A 158 8.99 -10.04 7.50
C LEU A 158 10.05 -8.98 7.19
N ALA A 159 11.15 -8.90 7.94
CA ALA A 159 12.19 -7.89 7.73
C ALA A 159 12.81 -8.00 6.33
N ARG A 160 13.12 -9.22 5.89
CA ARG A 160 13.62 -9.49 4.54
C ARG A 160 12.59 -9.17 3.47
N VAL A 161 11.31 -9.45 3.70
CA VAL A 161 10.24 -9.10 2.78
C VAL A 161 10.11 -7.58 2.65
N LEU A 162 10.21 -6.84 3.75
CA LEU A 162 10.10 -5.38 3.77
C LEU A 162 11.30 -4.65 3.13
N SER A 163 12.46 -5.30 3.01
CA SER A 163 13.66 -4.70 2.39
C SER A 163 13.46 -4.17 0.96
N VAL A 164 12.44 -4.64 0.23
CA VAL A 164 12.12 -4.14 -1.13
C VAL A 164 11.48 -2.76 -1.13
N LEU A 165 10.95 -2.33 0.01
CA LEU A 165 10.35 -1.02 0.19
C LEU A 165 11.38 0.03 0.61
N GLU A 166 12.57 -0.41 1.01
CA GLU A 166 13.64 0.49 1.41
C GLU A 166 14.33 1.07 0.17
N PRO A 167 14.55 2.39 0.12
CA PRO A 167 15.35 3.00 -0.92
C PRO A 167 16.73 2.36 -0.94
N LYS A 168 17.17 1.91 -2.11
CA LYS A 168 18.50 1.33 -2.30
C LYS A 168 19.52 2.45 -2.00
N ARG A 169 20.14 2.40 -0.81
CA ARG A 169 21.22 3.32 -0.46
C ARG A 169 22.39 2.98 -1.38
N THR A 170 22.53 3.71 -2.48
CA THR A 170 23.76 3.72 -3.26
C THR A 170 24.80 4.41 -2.39
N LEU A 171 25.50 3.63 -1.57
CA LEU A 171 26.73 4.07 -0.95
C LEU A 171 27.72 4.26 -2.11
N HIS A 172 27.87 5.50 -2.57
CA HIS A 172 29.06 5.86 -3.34
C HIS A 172 30.24 5.70 -2.38
N LEU A 173 31.04 4.65 -2.61
CA LEU A 173 32.36 4.51 -2.01
C LEU A 173 33.19 5.69 -2.51
N VAL A 174 33.29 6.75 -1.73
CA VAL A 174 34.30 7.79 -1.96
C VAL A 174 35.63 7.15 -1.52
N GLY A 175 36.35 6.61 -2.49
CA GLY A 175 37.77 6.35 -2.36
C GLY A 175 38.52 7.68 -2.44
N GLY A 176 39.51 7.86 -1.57
CA GLY A 176 40.37 9.03 -1.51
C GLY A 176 41.09 9.10 -0.18
#